data_AF-A0A662F8G2-F1
#
_entry.id   AF-A0A662F8G2-F1
#
_cell.length_a   1.000
_cell.length_b   1.000
_cell.length_c   1.000
_cell.angle_alpha   90.00
_cell.angle_beta   90.00
_cell.angle_gamma   90.00
#
_symmetry.space_group_name_H-M   'P 1'
#
loop_
_entity.id
_entity.type
_entity.pdbx_description
1 polymer ?
#
loop_
_entity_poly.entity_id
_entity_poly.type
_entity_poly.pdbx_seq_one_letter_code
_entity_poly.pdbx_strand_id
1 'polypeptide(L)'
;MVVVLNLSSEEKKAVLEFLKKNFTPAETSADFEEARFKARGCTITAYYSGKLVLQGKSKAEQEIKRKILSFLRQRFSSTMHVGIDECGRSEAEGPFVISAVLGNPLQLKEFRDSKKIKDVKSRFKLLSRQAAGYVSVTFNPALIDLLRRKGINMDKIQG
;
A
#
# COMPACT_ATOMS: atom_id res chain seq x y z
N MET A 1 6.62 16.26 2.29
CA MET A 1 6.57 15.00 1.52
C MET A 1 5.28 14.34 1.94
N VAL A 2 4.26 14.31 1.09
CA VAL A 2 2.93 13.86 1.52
C VAL A 2 2.97 12.38 1.94
N VAL A 3 2.42 12.08 3.11
CA VAL A 3 2.26 10.70 3.59
C VAL A 3 0.86 10.22 3.23
N VAL A 4 0.77 9.01 2.68
CA VAL A 4 -0.50 8.38 2.31
C VAL A 4 -0.61 7.02 2.99
N LEU A 5 -1.73 6.77 3.66
CA LEU A 5 -2.10 5.48 4.23
C LEU A 5 -3.37 4.97 3.55
N ASN A 6 -3.47 3.65 3.36
CA ASN A 6 -4.66 3.00 2.83
C ASN A 6 -5.30 2.14 3.91
N LEU A 7 -6.57 2.42 4.18
CA LEU A 7 -7.36 1.80 5.24
C LEU A 7 -8.47 0.95 4.63
N SER A 8 -8.71 -0.23 5.20
CA SER A 8 -9.93 -0.99 4.97
C SER A 8 -11.15 -0.23 5.50
N SER A 9 -12.36 -0.65 5.12
CA SER A 9 -13.59 -0.03 5.61
C SER A 9 -13.70 -0.04 7.13
N GLU A 10 -13.23 -1.11 7.78
CA GLU A 10 -13.24 -1.25 9.24
C GLU A 10 -12.18 -0.37 9.91
N GLU A 11 -10.95 -0.38 9.38
CA GLU A 11 -9.86 0.47 9.85
C GLU A 11 -10.20 1.95 9.70
N LYS A 12 -10.83 2.33 8.59
CA LYS A 12 -11.26 3.72 8.33
C LYS A 12 -12.22 4.20 9.41
N LYS A 13 -13.24 3.41 9.75
CA LYS A 13 -14.20 3.74 10.82
C LYS A 13 -13.47 3.96 12.14
N ALA A 14 -12.61 3.03 12.54
CA ALA A 14 -11.84 3.13 13.77
C ALA A 14 -10.88 4.32 13.79
N VAL A 15 -10.20 4.60 12.66
CA VAL A 15 -9.31 5.75 12.53
C VAL A 15 -10.09 7.05 12.59
N LEU A 16 -11.25 7.17 11.93
CA LEU A 16 -12.07 8.38 12.02
C LEU A 16 -12.51 8.69 13.45
N GLU A 17 -12.91 7.68 14.22
CA GLU A 17 -13.20 7.86 15.66
C GLU A 17 -11.96 8.30 16.45
N PHE A 18 -10.82 7.69 16.19
CA PHE A 18 -9.55 8.09 16.79
C PHE A 18 -9.20 9.55 16.44
N LEU A 19 -9.35 9.95 15.18
CA LEU A 19 -9.06 11.32 14.73
C LEU A 19 -9.98 12.33 15.39
N LYS A 20 -11.29 12.05 15.47
CA LYS A 20 -12.28 12.91 16.14
C LYS A 20 -11.96 13.15 17.61
N LYS A 21 -11.41 12.15 18.31
CA LYS A 21 -11.05 12.25 19.74
C LYS A 21 -9.72 12.97 19.98
N ASN A 22 -8.79 12.94 19.03
CA ASN A 22 -7.40 13.35 19.26
C ASN A 22 -6.97 14.60 18.49
N PHE A 23 -7.74 15.03 17.48
CA PHE A 23 -7.37 16.13 16.60
C PHE A 23 -8.54 17.08 16.34
N THR A 24 -8.21 18.31 15.96
CA THR A 24 -9.21 19.36 15.72
C THR A 24 -9.89 19.13 14.38
N PRO A 25 -11.23 19.00 14.32
CA PRO A 25 -11.96 18.93 13.07
C PRO A 25 -11.72 20.18 12.21
N ALA A 26 -11.78 20.01 10.89
CA ALA A 26 -11.72 21.09 9.92
C ALA A 26 -12.75 20.82 8.82
N GLU A 27 -13.15 21.88 8.12
CA GLU A 27 -14.04 21.75 6.98
C GLU A 27 -13.37 20.97 5.86
N THR A 28 -14.15 20.04 5.27
CA THR A 28 -13.77 19.37 4.04
C THR A 28 -13.73 20.40 2.90
N SER A 29 -12.84 20.21 1.93
CA SER A 29 -12.75 21.13 0.79
C SER A 29 -13.04 20.48 -0.55
N ALA A 30 -13.48 19.22 -0.56
CA ALA A 30 -13.84 18.50 -1.78
C ALA A 30 -14.85 17.39 -1.46
N ASP A 31 -15.73 17.09 -2.41
CA ASP A 31 -16.87 16.19 -2.23
C ASP A 31 -16.48 14.74 -1.95
N PHE A 32 -15.27 14.35 -2.34
CA PHE A 32 -14.74 13.00 -2.08
C PHE A 32 -14.12 12.83 -0.68
N GLU A 33 -14.07 13.91 0.11
CA GLU A 33 -13.57 13.89 1.48
C GLU A 33 -14.68 13.51 2.45
N GLU A 34 -14.40 12.50 3.28
CA GLU A 34 -15.32 12.08 4.34
C GLU A 34 -15.10 12.89 5.61
N ALA A 35 -13.85 13.28 5.90
CA ALA A 35 -13.52 14.14 7.03
C ALA A 35 -12.14 14.79 6.86
N ARG A 36 -11.96 15.94 7.52
CA ARG A 36 -10.67 16.62 7.61
C ARG A 36 -10.36 17.03 9.04
N PHE A 37 -9.09 16.94 9.43
CA PHE A 37 -8.59 17.33 10.74
C PHE A 37 -7.28 18.12 10.63
N LYS A 38 -6.99 18.92 11.66
CA LYS A 38 -5.73 19.65 11.82
C LYS A 38 -5.02 19.22 13.10
N ALA A 39 -3.70 19.05 13.00
CA ALA A 39 -2.85 18.72 14.12
C ALA A 39 -1.44 19.26 13.90
N ARG A 40 -0.96 20.17 14.77
CA ARG A 40 0.44 20.67 14.78
C ARG A 40 0.95 21.13 13.40
N GLY A 41 0.11 21.85 12.64
CA GLY A 41 0.47 22.33 11.29
C GLY A 41 0.48 21.24 10.21
N CYS A 42 -0.13 20.09 10.48
CA CYS A 42 -0.44 19.04 9.52
C CYS A 42 -1.94 18.97 9.31
N THR A 43 -2.35 18.90 8.05
CA THR A 43 -3.72 18.58 7.62
C THR A 43 -3.82 17.07 7.42
N ILE A 44 -4.89 16.49 7.93
CA ILE A 44 -5.22 15.07 7.83
C ILE A 44 -6.52 14.99 7.06
N THR A 45 -6.49 14.40 5.87
CA THR A 45 -7.68 14.27 5.01
C THR A 45 -8.03 12.80 4.84
N ALA A 46 -9.24 12.43 5.25
CA ALA A 46 -9.81 11.10 5.07
C ALA A 46 -10.79 11.09 3.89
N TYR A 47 -10.60 10.18 2.96
CA TYR A 47 -11.44 10.02 1.77
C TYR A 47 -12.40 8.83 1.94
N TYR A 48 -13.56 8.89 1.28
CA TYR A 48 -14.52 7.78 1.29
C TYR A 48 -13.91 6.45 0.83
N SER A 49 -12.93 6.50 -0.08
CA SER A 49 -12.19 5.37 -0.62
C SER A 49 -11.28 4.63 0.38
N GLY A 50 -11.14 5.10 1.62
CA GLY A 50 -10.20 4.55 2.61
C GLY A 50 -8.79 5.12 2.50
N LYS A 51 -8.54 6.04 1.56
CA LYS A 51 -7.28 6.79 1.52
C LYS A 51 -7.24 7.81 2.66
N LEU A 52 -6.12 7.87 3.36
CA LEU A 52 -5.82 8.90 4.36
C LEU A 52 -4.55 9.64 3.95
N VAL A 53 -4.61 10.96 3.87
CA VAL A 53 -3.50 11.82 3.45
C VAL A 53 -3.08 12.71 4.60
N LEU A 54 -1.78 12.74 4.89
CA LEU A 54 -1.16 13.64 5.85
C LEU A 54 -0.28 14.62 5.07
N GLN A 55 -0.58 15.92 5.21
CA GLN A 55 0.11 16.99 4.51
C GLN A 55 0.49 18.11 5.48
N GLY A 56 1.78 18.38 5.62
CA GLY A 56 2.30 19.43 6.49
C GLY A 56 3.82 19.43 6.57
N LYS A 57 4.36 19.86 7.71
CA LYS A 57 5.79 19.78 7.99
C LYS A 57 6.20 18.32 8.20
N SER A 58 7.31 17.89 7.60
CA SER A 58 7.75 16.48 7.58
C SER A 58 7.82 15.81 8.95
N LYS A 59 8.28 16.53 10.00
CA LYS A 59 8.30 16.00 11.37
C LYS A 59 6.90 15.72 11.92
N ALA A 60 5.94 16.61 11.67
CA ALA A 60 4.56 16.46 12.13
C ALA A 60 3.85 15.30 11.41
N GLU A 61 4.03 15.19 10.08
CA GLU A 61 3.49 14.10 9.27
C GLU A 61 3.93 12.72 9.82
N GLN A 62 5.23 12.56 10.12
CA GLN A 62 5.77 11.31 10.65
C GLN A 62 5.29 11.01 12.08
N GLU A 63 5.14 12.01 12.94
CA GLU A 63 4.62 11.82 14.30
C GLU A 63 3.16 11.35 14.28
N ILE A 64 2.31 12.02 13.49
CA ILE A 64 0.89 11.69 13.35
C ILE A 64 0.73 10.29 12.75
N LYS A 65 1.50 10.00 11.69
CA LYS A 65 1.56 8.67 11.09
C LYS A 65 1.89 7.59 12.13
N ARG A 66 2.92 7.79 12.96
CA ARG A 66 3.28 6.82 14.01
C ARG A 66 2.15 6.59 15.01
N LYS A 67 1.44 7.65 15.42
CA LYS A 67 0.29 7.53 16.33
C LYS A 67 -0.83 6.71 15.70
N ILE A 68 -1.19 6.99 14.45
CA ILE A 68 -2.23 6.26 13.72
C ILE A 68 -1.85 4.78 13.53
N LEU A 69 -0.62 4.50 13.09
CA LEU A 69 -0.15 3.12 12.91
C LEU A 69 -0.05 2.37 14.24
N SER A 70 0.35 3.04 15.33
CA SER A 70 0.37 2.43 16.67
C SER A 70 -1.03 2.08 17.14
N PHE A 71 -1.99 2.99 16.96
CA PHE A 71 -3.41 2.73 17.26
C PHE A 71 -3.95 1.53 16.46
N LEU A 72 -3.67 1.50 15.16
CA LEU A 72 -4.09 0.39 14.29
C LEU A 72 -3.49 -0.95 14.76
N ARG A 73 -2.21 -0.99 15.15
CA ARG A 73 -1.55 -2.21 15.66
C ARG A 73 -2.13 -2.69 16.99
N GLN A 74 -2.56 -1.78 17.85
CA GLN A 74 -3.19 -2.15 19.13
C GLN A 74 -4.61 -2.67 18.91
N ARG A 75 -5.34 -2.11 17.94
CA ARG A 75 -6.75 -2.43 17.72
C ARG A 75 -6.97 -3.61 16.78
N PHE A 76 -6.10 -3.81 15.81
CA PHE A 76 -6.22 -4.88 14.83
C PHE A 76 -5.07 -5.87 15.02
N SER A 77 -5.41 -7.12 15.33
CA SER A 77 -4.44 -8.22 15.36
C SER A 77 -3.88 -8.40 13.95
N SER A 78 -2.57 -8.25 13.80
CA SER A 78 -1.93 -8.38 12.51
C SER A 78 -1.57 -9.83 12.24
N THR A 79 -2.48 -10.57 11.61
CA THR A 79 -2.09 -11.78 10.90
C THR A 79 -1.16 -11.40 9.75
N MET A 80 -0.14 -12.23 9.52
CA MET A 80 0.74 -12.07 8.37
C MET A 80 -0.03 -12.44 7.11
N HIS A 81 0.04 -11.60 6.08
CA HIS A 81 -0.62 -11.86 4.80
C HIS A 81 0.42 -12.08 3.72
N VAL A 82 0.07 -12.93 2.74
CA VAL A 82 0.82 -13.08 1.51
C VAL A 82 0.08 -12.31 0.42
N GLY A 83 0.72 -11.27 -0.12
CA GLY A 83 0.25 -10.59 -1.33
C GLY A 83 1.00 -11.12 -2.54
N ILE A 84 0.28 -11.50 -3.59
CA ILE A 84 0.82 -12.04 -4.85
C ILE A 84 0.42 -11.10 -5.98
N ASP A 85 1.37 -10.75 -6.84
CA ASP A 85 1.14 -9.90 -8.02
C ASP A 85 2.13 -10.27 -9.15
N GLU A 86 1.77 -9.94 -10.38
CA GLU A 86 2.56 -10.23 -11.58
C GLU A 86 2.91 -8.99 -12.40
N CYS A 87 4.00 -9.09 -13.15
CA CYS A 87 4.45 -8.07 -14.10
C CYS A 87 4.99 -8.73 -15.37
N GLY A 88 4.91 -8.05 -16.51
CA GLY A 88 5.39 -8.59 -17.79
C GLY A 88 4.39 -9.45 -18.56
N ARG A 89 3.13 -9.57 -18.11
CA ARG A 89 2.13 -10.46 -18.74
C ARG A 89 1.82 -10.08 -20.20
N SER A 90 1.72 -8.78 -20.47
CA SER A 90 1.32 -8.21 -21.77
C SER A 90 2.47 -7.51 -22.48
N GLU A 91 3.68 -7.57 -21.92
CA GLU A 91 4.85 -6.95 -22.54
C GLU A 91 5.32 -7.82 -23.71
N ALA A 92 5.68 -7.18 -24.82
CA ALA A 92 6.21 -7.87 -25.99
C ALA A 92 7.63 -8.42 -25.74
N GLU A 93 8.36 -7.77 -24.85
CA GLU A 93 9.74 -8.10 -24.51
C GLU A 93 9.92 -8.18 -22.99
N GLY A 94 10.93 -8.96 -22.58
CA GLY A 94 11.28 -9.11 -21.17
C GLY A 94 10.57 -10.27 -20.47
N PRO A 95 10.96 -10.56 -19.23
CA PRO A 95 10.43 -11.70 -18.50
C PRO A 95 9.00 -11.46 -18.01
N PHE A 96 8.28 -12.56 -17.82
CA PHE A 96 7.08 -12.57 -16.99
C PHE A 96 7.50 -12.92 -15.56
N VAL A 97 7.12 -12.10 -14.58
CA VAL A 97 7.54 -12.25 -13.19
C VAL A 97 6.31 -12.30 -12.29
N ILE A 98 6.25 -13.31 -11.42
CA ILE A 98 5.26 -13.41 -10.35
C ILE A 98 6.02 -13.24 -9.04
N SER A 99 5.54 -12.35 -8.17
CA SER A 99 6.15 -12.12 -6.85
C SER A 99 5.12 -12.27 -5.75
N ALA A 100 5.52 -12.95 -4.67
CA ALA A 100 4.76 -13.05 -3.44
C ALA A 100 5.52 -12.40 -2.29
N VAL A 101 4.83 -11.61 -1.48
CA VAL A 101 5.39 -10.91 -0.33
C VAL A 101 4.61 -11.29 0.92
N LEU A 102 5.30 -11.87 1.89
CA LEU A 102 4.78 -12.12 3.24
C LEU A 102 5.06 -10.91 4.11
N GLY A 103 4.02 -10.29 4.65
CA GLY A 103 4.18 -9.12 5.51
C GLY A 103 2.97 -8.84 6.38
N ASN A 104 3.21 -8.01 7.38
CA ASN A 104 2.15 -7.45 8.19
C ASN A 104 1.44 -6.34 7.39
N PRO A 105 0.14 -6.46 7.08
CA PRO A 105 -0.58 -5.45 6.29
C PRO A 105 -0.48 -4.04 6.88
N LEU A 106 -0.41 -3.91 8.21
CA LEU A 106 -0.27 -2.63 8.90
C LEU A 106 1.09 -1.96 8.65
N GLN A 107 2.14 -2.75 8.43
CA GLN A 107 3.47 -2.25 8.08
C GLN A 107 3.55 -1.89 6.58
N LEU A 108 2.80 -2.61 5.74
CA LEU A 108 2.84 -2.45 4.29
C LEU A 108 1.83 -1.44 3.73
N LYS A 109 1.03 -0.75 4.55
CA LYS A 109 -0.01 0.22 4.11
C LYS A 109 0.49 1.37 3.23
N GLU A 110 1.79 1.63 3.25
CA GLU A 110 2.47 2.67 2.48
C GLU A 110 2.81 2.26 1.04
N PHE A 111 2.68 0.97 0.72
CA PHE A 111 2.91 0.42 -0.61
C PHE A 111 1.56 0.19 -1.29
N ARG A 112 1.20 1.09 -2.19
CA ARG A 112 0.06 0.88 -3.11
C ARG A 112 0.45 1.36 -4.50
N ASP A 113 0.05 0.58 -5.49
CA ASP A 113 0.10 0.89 -6.92
C ASP A 113 1.54 1.14 -7.41
N SER A 114 2.20 0.04 -7.82
CA SER A 114 3.56 0.08 -8.39
C SER A 114 3.67 1.07 -9.55
N LYS A 115 2.58 1.29 -10.30
CA LYS A 115 2.50 2.22 -11.44
C LYS A 115 2.67 3.69 -11.05
N LYS A 116 2.51 4.04 -9.77
CA LYS A 116 2.68 5.41 -9.26
C LYS A 116 3.98 5.61 -8.47
N ILE A 117 4.82 4.58 -8.40
CA ILE A 117 6.10 4.63 -7.70
C ILE A 117 7.16 5.26 -8.62
N LYS A 118 7.56 6.50 -8.33
CA LYS A 118 8.64 7.19 -9.06
C LYS A 118 10.04 6.66 -8.73
N ASP A 119 10.27 6.25 -7.49
CA ASP A 119 11.55 5.71 -7.03
C ASP A 119 11.39 4.28 -6.52
N VAL A 120 11.57 3.34 -7.46
CA VAL A 120 11.43 1.91 -7.20
C VAL A 120 12.50 1.41 -6.24
N LYS A 121 13.73 1.95 -6.30
CA LYS A 121 14.85 1.46 -5.49
C LYS A 121 14.66 1.76 -4.01
N SER A 122 14.27 2.98 -3.66
CA SER A 122 14.02 3.33 -2.25
C SER A 122 12.83 2.59 -1.67
N ARG A 123 11.78 2.38 -2.48
CA ARG A 123 10.61 1.58 -2.09
C ARG A 123 10.94 0.11 -1.89
N PHE A 124 11.74 -0.48 -2.78
CA PHE A 124 12.23 -1.85 -2.60
C PHE A 124 13.02 -1.97 -1.29
N LYS A 125 13.95 -1.05 -1.02
CA LYS A 125 14.72 -1.06 0.24
C LYS A 125 13.83 -0.95 1.49
N LEU A 126 12.74 -0.18 1.42
CA LEU A 126 11.77 -0.10 2.51
C LEU A 126 10.98 -1.41 2.66
N LEU A 127 10.56 -2.00 1.54
CA LEU A 127 9.85 -3.27 1.50
C LEU A 127 10.69 -4.40 2.09
N SER A 128 11.96 -4.53 1.66
CA SER A 128 12.88 -5.57 2.15
C SER A 128 13.15 -5.49 3.65
N ARG A 129 12.91 -4.33 4.28
CA ARG A 129 13.04 -4.15 5.74
C ARG A 129 11.76 -4.46 6.51
N GLN A 130 10.60 -4.41 5.85
CA GLN A 130 9.28 -4.51 6.48
C GLN A 130 8.56 -5.83 6.16
N ALA A 131 8.89 -6.46 5.03
CA ALA A 131 8.42 -7.79 4.71
C ALA A 131 9.14 -8.83 5.58
N ALA A 132 8.42 -9.87 6.00
CA ALA A 132 9.02 -11.03 6.67
C ALA A 132 9.69 -11.97 5.66
N GLY A 133 9.25 -11.96 4.40
CA GLY A 133 9.84 -12.72 3.33
C GLY A 133 9.22 -12.35 1.99
N TYR A 134 9.92 -12.68 0.90
CA TYR A 134 9.38 -12.59 -0.44
C TYR A 134 9.97 -13.69 -1.30
N VAL A 135 9.22 -14.11 -2.32
CA VAL A 135 9.68 -15.03 -3.35
C VAL A 135 9.27 -14.46 -4.71
N SER A 136 10.15 -14.58 -5.69
CA SER A 136 9.89 -14.16 -7.06
C SER A 136 10.22 -15.30 -8.00
N VAL A 137 9.27 -15.64 -8.86
CA VAL A 137 9.43 -16.61 -9.95
C VAL A 137 9.52 -15.82 -11.24
N THR A 138 10.59 -16.05 -12.00
CA THR A 138 10.85 -15.34 -13.26
C THR A 138 10.82 -16.34 -14.42
N PHE A 139 9.94 -16.10 -15.37
CA PHE A 139 9.86 -16.84 -16.62
C PHE A 139 10.57 -16.02 -17.70
N ASN A 140 11.65 -16.56 -18.24
CA ASN A 140 12.31 -15.93 -19.38
C ASN A 140 11.43 -16.04 -20.65
N PRO A 141 11.61 -15.15 -21.64
CA PRO A 141 10.79 -15.16 -22.86
C PRO A 141 10.79 -16.50 -23.60
N ALA A 142 11.95 -17.16 -23.70
CA ALA A 142 12.08 -18.42 -24.41
C ALA A 142 11.23 -19.55 -23.80
N LEU A 143 11.11 -19.58 -22.47
CA LEU A 143 10.25 -20.52 -21.76
C LEU A 143 8.77 -20.22 -22.02
N ILE A 144 8.37 -18.94 -22.00
CA ILE A 144 6.99 -18.53 -22.27
C ILE A 144 6.60 -18.93 -23.69
N ASP A 145 7.46 -18.67 -24.67
CA ASP A 145 7.24 -19.03 -26.07
C ASP A 145 7.13 -20.56 -26.25
N LEU A 146 8.00 -21.32 -25.58
CA LEU A 146 7.93 -22.78 -25.59
C LEU A 146 6.59 -23.28 -25.03
N LEU A 147 6.11 -22.73 -23.92
CA LEU A 147 4.85 -23.12 -23.29
C LEU A 147 3.65 -22.75 -24.18
N ARG A 148 3.66 -21.55 -24.78
CA ARG A 148 2.62 -21.11 -25.74
C ARG A 148 2.55 -22.00 -26.98
N ARG A 149 3.71 -22.38 -27.54
CA ARG A 149 3.77 -23.34 -28.67
C ARG A 149 3.21 -24.72 -28.31
N LYS A 150 3.25 -25.11 -27.03
CA LYS A 150 2.61 -26.32 -26.50
C LYS A 150 1.11 -26.13 -26.17
N GLY A 151 0.52 -25.00 -26.53
CA GLY A 151 -0.90 -24.71 -26.27
C GLY A 151 -1.21 -24.29 -24.83
N ILE A 152 -0.19 -23.99 -24.01
CA ILE A 152 -0.39 -23.49 -22.64
C ILE A 152 -0.56 -21.97 -22.70
N ASN A 153 -1.70 -21.48 -22.22
CA ASN A 153 -2.01 -20.05 -22.19
C ASN A 153 -1.45 -19.38 -20.92
N MET A 154 -1.46 -18.04 -20.87
CA MET A 154 -0.91 -17.29 -19.74
C MET A 154 -1.64 -17.55 -18.42
N ASP A 155 -2.93 -17.87 -18.46
CA ASP A 155 -3.70 -18.17 -17.23
C ASP A 155 -3.20 -19.44 -16.56
N LYS A 156 -2.84 -20.47 -17.36
CA LYS A 156 -2.22 -21.70 -16.86
C LYS A 156 -0.76 -21.52 -16.43
N ILE A 157 -0.06 -20.51 -16.95
CA ILE A 157 1.31 -20.19 -16.51
C ILE A 157 1.28 -19.44 -15.18
N GLN A 158 0.20 -18.68 -14.92
CA GLN A 158 0.02 -17.86 -13.72
C GLN A 158 -0.63 -18.61 -12.55
N GLY A 159 -1.59 -19.50 -12.82
CA GLY A 159 -2.32 -20.28 -11.83
C GLY A 159 -1.55 -21.46 -11.28
#